data_AF-A0A8C2Q882-F1
#
_entry.id   AF-A0A8C2Q882-F1
#
_cell.length_a   1.000
_cell.length_b   1.000
_cell.length_c   1.000
_cell.angle_alpha   90.00
_cell.angle_beta   90.00
_cell.angle_gamma   90.00
#
_symmetry.space_group_name_H-M   'P 1'
#
loop_
_entity.id
_entity.type
_entity.pdbx_description
1 polymer ?
#
loop_
_entity_poly.entity_id
_entity_poly.type
_entity_poly.pdbx_seq_one_letter_code
_entity_poly.pdbx_strand_id
1 'polypeptide(L)'
;INYPPALSSVVALGANIICNKIPGLAPRQRAICQSRPDAIIVIGEGAQLGINECQYQFRYGRWNCSALGERTVFGQELRVGSREAAFTYAITAAGVAHAVTAACSQGNMSHCGCDREKQGYYNQEEGWKWGGCSADIKYGIEFSRKFVDAREIKKNARRLMNLHNNEAGRKVLEERMKLECKCHGVSGSCTTKTCWTTLPKFREIGYVLKDKYNKAVHVEVVRASRLRQPTFLKVKKTPGYQKPLETDLVYIERSPNYCEEDAKTGSVGTQGRLCNRTSPHTDGCDLMCCGRGYNTHQYTKVWQCNCKFQWCCFVKCNTCSERTEVFTCK
;
A
#
# COMPACT_ATOMS: atom_id res chain seq x y z
N ILE A 1 33.99 -3.10 3.61
CA ILE A 1 33.30 -2.96 2.31
C ILE A 1 32.90 -4.36 1.88
N ASN A 2 31.68 -4.79 2.23
CA ASN A 2 31.18 -6.12 1.85
C ASN A 2 30.52 -5.99 0.49
N TYR A 3 31.21 -6.45 -0.56
CA TYR A 3 30.59 -6.66 -1.86
C TYR A 3 29.53 -7.77 -1.75
N PRO A 4 28.34 -7.62 -2.37
CA PRO A 4 27.38 -8.71 -2.42
C PRO A 4 27.98 -9.92 -3.17
N PRO A 5 27.54 -11.16 -2.88
CA PRO A 5 28.02 -12.34 -3.59
C PRO A 5 27.77 -12.19 -5.09
N ALA A 6 28.78 -12.46 -5.90
CA ALA A 6 28.64 -12.44 -7.36
C ALA A 6 27.65 -13.54 -7.77
N LEU A 7 26.56 -13.14 -8.45
CA LEU A 7 25.64 -14.07 -9.11
C LEU A 7 26.41 -14.84 -10.19
N SER A 8 26.12 -16.14 -10.35
CA SER A 8 26.64 -16.94 -11.47
C SER A 8 26.33 -16.24 -12.81
N SER A 9 27.26 -16.29 -13.77
CA SER A 9 27.16 -15.60 -15.06
C SER A 9 25.86 -15.91 -15.82
N VAL A 10 25.37 -17.14 -15.72
CA VAL A 10 24.10 -17.60 -16.32
C VAL A 10 22.88 -16.97 -15.64
N VAL A 11 22.90 -16.88 -14.30
CA VAL A 11 21.83 -16.24 -13.52
C VAL A 11 21.84 -14.72 -13.74
N ALA A 12 23.02 -14.12 -13.85
CA ALA A 12 23.18 -12.69 -14.16
C ALA A 12 22.68 -12.35 -15.58
N LEU A 13 22.94 -13.21 -16.58
CA LEU A 13 22.40 -13.07 -17.94
C LEU A 13 20.86 -13.17 -17.96
N GLY A 14 20.29 -14.15 -17.27
CA GLY A 14 18.84 -14.30 -17.13
C GLY A 14 18.18 -13.10 -16.41
N ALA A 15 18.78 -12.65 -15.31
CA ALA A 15 18.33 -11.48 -14.56
C ALA A 15 18.38 -10.19 -15.40
N ASN A 16 19.46 -9.97 -16.15
CA ASN A 16 19.62 -8.82 -17.04
C ASN A 16 18.52 -8.77 -18.11
N ILE A 17 18.19 -9.91 -18.73
CA ILE A 17 17.15 -9.99 -19.76
C ILE A 17 15.76 -9.71 -19.15
N ILE A 18 15.46 -10.30 -17.99
CA ILE A 18 14.16 -10.12 -17.32
C ILE A 18 13.97 -8.67 -16.87
N CYS A 19 14.94 -8.12 -16.12
CA CYS A 19 14.84 -6.77 -15.55
C CYS A 19 14.77 -5.65 -16.60
N ASN A 20 15.40 -5.84 -17.77
CA ASN A 20 15.32 -4.88 -18.86
C ASN A 20 13.98 -4.91 -19.59
N LYS A 21 13.29 -6.06 -19.59
CA LYS A 21 11.98 -6.24 -20.22
C LYS A 21 10.81 -5.82 -19.33
N ILE A 22 11.02 -5.62 -18.03
CA ILE A 22 9.95 -5.15 -17.13
C ILE A 22 9.60 -3.68 -17.48
N PRO A 23 8.38 -3.42 -17.98
CA PRO A 23 7.95 -2.06 -18.29
C PRO A 23 7.77 -1.24 -17.01
N GLY A 24 8.11 0.04 -17.07
CA GLY A 24 7.90 0.99 -15.96
C GLY A 24 9.04 1.07 -14.92
N LEU A 25 10.07 0.22 -14.98
CA LEU A 25 11.24 0.37 -14.10
C LEU A 25 12.11 1.57 -14.49
N ALA A 26 12.47 2.40 -13.51
CA ALA A 26 13.47 3.45 -13.68
C ALA A 26 14.90 2.86 -13.80
N PRO A 27 15.88 3.58 -14.39
CA PRO A 27 17.25 3.06 -14.56
C PRO A 27 17.88 2.54 -13.27
N ARG A 28 17.71 3.25 -12.14
CA ARG A 28 18.21 2.80 -10.83
C ARG A 28 17.47 1.58 -10.29
N GLN A 29 16.17 1.47 -10.55
CA GLN A 29 15.39 0.28 -10.18
C GLN A 29 15.81 -0.95 -10.99
N ARG A 30 16.17 -0.77 -12.27
CA ARG A 30 16.74 -1.86 -13.09
C ARG A 30 18.07 -2.36 -12.53
N ALA A 31 18.96 -1.47 -12.11
CA ALA A 31 20.22 -1.87 -11.47
C ALA A 31 19.98 -2.67 -10.17
N ILE A 32 18.97 -2.30 -9.37
CA ILE A 32 18.58 -3.06 -8.18
C ILE A 32 18.03 -4.43 -8.58
N CYS A 33 17.14 -4.49 -9.57
CA CYS A 33 16.60 -5.74 -10.09
C CYS A 33 17.70 -6.69 -10.60
N GLN A 34 18.70 -6.17 -11.31
CA GLN A 34 19.82 -6.97 -11.83
C GLN A 34 20.70 -7.54 -10.73
N SER A 35 20.90 -6.79 -9.64
CA SER A 35 21.67 -7.25 -8.47
C SER A 35 20.87 -8.17 -7.54
N ARG A 36 19.54 -8.03 -7.52
CA ARG A 36 18.61 -8.77 -6.65
C ARG A 36 17.37 -9.22 -7.45
N PRO A 37 17.52 -10.16 -8.40
CA PRO A 37 16.41 -10.62 -9.23
C PRO A 37 15.39 -11.44 -8.43
N ASP A 38 15.82 -12.08 -7.34
CA ASP A 38 14.96 -12.77 -6.36
C ASP A 38 13.92 -11.81 -5.75
N ALA A 39 14.32 -10.57 -5.50
CA ALA A 39 13.46 -9.59 -4.85
C ALA A 39 12.39 -9.00 -5.78
N ILE A 40 12.57 -9.01 -7.10
CA ILE A 40 11.66 -8.29 -8.01
C ILE A 40 10.23 -8.82 -7.99
N ILE A 41 10.06 -10.14 -7.79
CA ILE A 41 8.76 -10.79 -7.69
C ILE A 41 8.05 -10.29 -6.43
N VAL A 42 8.73 -10.34 -5.28
CA VAL A 42 8.22 -9.88 -3.98
C VAL A 42 7.89 -8.39 -4.01
N ILE A 43 8.70 -7.57 -4.69
CA ILE A 43 8.42 -6.14 -4.87
C ILE A 43 7.14 -5.96 -5.69
N GLY A 44 6.96 -6.73 -6.77
CA GLY A 44 5.75 -6.70 -7.59
C GLY A 44 4.51 -7.06 -6.79
N GLU A 45 4.59 -8.11 -5.97
CA GLU A 45 3.53 -8.51 -5.04
C GLU A 45 3.21 -7.41 -4.02
N GLY A 46 4.24 -6.76 -3.45
CA GLY A 46 4.06 -5.64 -2.52
C GLY A 46 3.44 -4.39 -3.16
N ALA A 47 3.82 -4.09 -4.40
CA ALA A 47 3.20 -3.00 -5.16
C ALA A 47 1.72 -3.33 -5.47
N GLN A 48 1.43 -4.55 -5.89
CA GLN A 48 0.05 -5.01 -6.15
C GLN A 48 -0.80 -5.01 -4.88
N LEU A 49 -0.22 -5.43 -3.75
CA LEU A 49 -0.86 -5.36 -2.43
C LEU A 49 -1.26 -3.91 -2.10
N GLY A 50 -0.38 -2.94 -2.36
CA GLY A 50 -0.66 -1.52 -2.22
C GLY A 50 -1.78 -1.02 -3.14
N ILE A 51 -1.78 -1.42 -4.41
CA ILE A 51 -2.82 -1.05 -5.40
C ILE A 51 -4.19 -1.63 -5.00
N ASN A 52 -4.23 -2.91 -4.64
CA ASN A 52 -5.47 -3.58 -4.21
C ASN A 52 -6.06 -2.91 -2.96
N GLU A 53 -5.21 -2.55 -2.00
CA GLU A 53 -5.66 -1.86 -0.81
C GLU A 53 -6.11 -0.42 -1.11
N CYS A 54 -5.45 0.26 -2.05
CA CYS A 54 -5.88 1.56 -2.53
C CYS A 54 -7.26 1.51 -3.19
N GLN A 55 -7.49 0.56 -4.10
CA GLN A 55 -8.79 0.34 -4.71
C GLN A 55 -9.85 -0.01 -3.66
N TYR A 56 -9.49 -0.82 -2.66
CA TYR A 56 -10.38 -1.10 -1.54
C TYR A 56 -10.76 0.17 -0.78
N GLN A 57 -9.78 0.98 -0.33
CA GLN A 57 -10.04 2.19 0.47
C GLN A 57 -10.84 3.25 -0.30
N PHE A 58 -10.74 3.27 -1.63
CA PHE A 58 -11.38 4.26 -2.50
C PHE A 58 -12.53 3.73 -3.37
N ARG A 59 -13.00 2.49 -3.15
CA ARG A 59 -14.07 1.83 -3.93
C ARG A 59 -15.36 2.66 -4.07
N TYR A 60 -15.64 3.48 -3.06
CA TYR A 60 -16.82 4.33 -2.97
C TYR A 60 -16.53 5.82 -3.18
N GLY A 61 -15.32 6.20 -3.59
CA GLY A 61 -14.95 7.57 -3.93
C GLY A 61 -14.97 7.79 -5.44
N ARG A 62 -15.18 9.03 -5.92
CA ARG A 62 -15.15 9.39 -7.36
C ARG A 62 -13.83 9.03 -8.03
N TRP A 63 -12.73 9.20 -7.31
CA TRP A 63 -11.46 8.57 -7.62
C TRP A 63 -11.37 7.23 -6.87
N ASN A 64 -11.20 6.13 -7.60
CA ASN A 64 -11.22 4.76 -7.06
C ASN A 64 -9.90 4.00 -7.27
N CYS A 65 -8.80 4.71 -7.54
CA CYS A 65 -7.48 4.11 -7.76
C CYS A 65 -7.35 3.20 -9.01
N SER A 66 -8.33 3.22 -9.92
CA SER A 66 -8.33 2.42 -11.17
C SER A 66 -7.23 2.79 -12.15
N ALA A 67 -6.86 4.07 -12.23
CA ALA A 67 -5.76 4.56 -13.06
C ALA A 67 -4.39 3.92 -12.73
N LEU A 68 -4.29 3.20 -11.59
CA LEU A 68 -3.11 2.45 -11.19
C LEU A 68 -3.19 0.93 -11.52
N GLY A 69 -4.24 0.46 -12.20
CA GLY A 69 -4.46 -0.98 -12.44
C GLY A 69 -4.20 -1.47 -13.87
N GLU A 70 -4.13 -0.57 -14.86
CA GLU A 70 -4.43 -0.98 -16.24
C GLU A 70 -3.30 -1.65 -17.02
N ARG A 71 -2.02 -1.52 -16.63
CA ARG A 71 -0.91 -2.05 -17.45
C ARG A 71 0.30 -2.59 -16.69
N THR A 72 0.78 -1.89 -15.65
CA THR A 72 2.03 -2.25 -14.96
C THR A 72 2.00 -1.80 -13.50
N VAL A 73 2.41 -2.65 -12.56
CA VAL A 73 2.57 -2.26 -11.14
C VAL A 73 3.70 -1.24 -10.92
N PHE A 74 4.61 -1.12 -11.89
CA PHE A 74 5.73 -0.18 -11.88
C PHE A 74 5.49 0.99 -12.81
N GLY A 75 6.08 2.15 -12.48
CA GLY A 75 6.11 3.31 -13.39
C GLY A 75 4.83 4.15 -13.43
N GLN A 76 3.77 3.75 -12.73
CA GLN A 76 2.56 4.55 -12.63
C GLN A 76 2.77 5.73 -11.68
N GLU A 77 2.42 6.91 -12.16
CA GLU A 77 2.45 8.15 -11.39
C GLU A 77 1.21 8.97 -11.72
N LEU A 78 0.46 9.37 -10.69
CA LEU A 78 -0.59 10.37 -10.84
C LEU A 78 0.03 11.71 -11.23
N ARG A 79 -0.48 12.35 -12.27
CA ARG A 79 0.11 13.59 -12.82
C ARG A 79 0.08 14.74 -11.82
N VAL A 80 -0.99 14.84 -11.03
CA VAL A 80 -1.22 15.95 -10.09
C VAL A 80 -0.66 15.62 -8.70
N GLY A 81 -0.02 16.59 -8.04
CA GLY A 81 0.39 16.65 -6.64
C GLY A 81 -0.72 16.58 -5.60
N SER A 82 -1.74 15.77 -5.82
CA SER A 82 -2.97 15.74 -5.02
C SER A 82 -2.87 14.88 -3.76
N ARG A 83 -3.91 14.93 -2.93
CA ARG A 83 -4.07 14.03 -1.77
C ARG A 83 -4.10 12.56 -2.18
N GLU A 84 -4.71 12.26 -3.33
CA GLU A 84 -4.77 10.90 -3.87
C GLU A 84 -3.35 10.42 -4.20
N ALA A 85 -2.54 11.26 -4.84
CA ALA A 85 -1.12 10.96 -5.06
C ALA A 85 -0.40 10.68 -3.74
N ALA A 86 -0.58 11.52 -2.73
CA ALA A 86 0.05 11.32 -1.42
C ALA A 86 -0.26 9.93 -0.82
N PHE A 87 -1.54 9.52 -0.84
CA PHE A 87 -1.94 8.19 -0.37
C PHE A 87 -1.32 7.07 -1.20
N THR A 88 -1.29 7.18 -2.53
CA THR A 88 -0.76 6.14 -3.43
C THR A 88 0.73 5.88 -3.20
N TYR A 89 1.53 6.92 -3.01
CA TYR A 89 2.95 6.80 -2.68
C TYR A 89 3.14 6.10 -1.32
N ALA A 90 2.40 6.54 -0.31
CA ALA A 90 2.47 5.95 1.02
C ALA A 90 2.08 4.46 1.06
N ILE A 91 0.92 4.10 0.49
CA ILE A 91 0.44 2.70 0.51
C ILE A 91 1.32 1.78 -0.34
N THR A 92 1.89 2.27 -1.45
CA THR A 92 2.81 1.49 -2.29
C THR A 92 4.15 1.25 -1.57
N ALA A 93 4.72 2.29 -0.95
CA ALA A 93 5.96 2.15 -0.18
C ALA A 93 5.80 1.21 1.02
N ALA A 94 4.66 1.31 1.72
CA ALA A 94 4.28 0.40 2.80
C ALA A 94 4.05 -1.02 2.28
N GLY A 95 3.40 -1.19 1.14
CA GLY A 95 3.13 -2.50 0.52
C GLY A 95 4.42 -3.24 0.15
N VAL A 96 5.38 -2.55 -0.46
CA VAL A 96 6.70 -3.12 -0.77
C VAL A 96 7.46 -3.49 0.52
N ALA A 97 7.47 -2.62 1.54
CA ALA A 97 8.13 -2.91 2.80
C ALA A 97 7.49 -4.12 3.52
N HIS A 98 6.16 -4.19 3.53
CA HIS A 98 5.40 -5.28 4.12
C HIS A 98 5.69 -6.62 3.43
N ALA A 99 5.60 -6.67 2.09
CA ALA A 99 5.85 -7.89 1.32
C ALA A 99 7.29 -8.39 1.47
N VAL A 100 8.28 -7.48 1.41
CA VAL A 100 9.69 -7.86 1.60
C VAL A 100 9.93 -8.42 3.01
N THR A 101 9.45 -7.73 4.05
CA THR A 101 9.58 -8.24 5.43
C THR A 101 8.88 -9.59 5.62
N ALA A 102 7.71 -9.78 5.01
CA ALA A 102 6.98 -11.05 5.06
C ALA A 102 7.77 -12.18 4.37
N ALA A 103 8.28 -11.93 3.16
CA ALA A 103 9.06 -12.91 2.41
C ALA A 103 10.36 -13.30 3.12
N CYS A 104 11.05 -12.33 3.74
CA CYS A 104 12.23 -12.58 4.57
C CYS A 104 11.90 -13.48 5.78
N SER A 105 10.78 -13.22 6.46
CA SER A 105 10.36 -14.00 7.63
C SER A 105 9.91 -15.42 7.28
N GLN A 106 9.44 -15.62 6.05
CA GLN A 106 9.03 -16.92 5.51
C GLN A 106 10.20 -17.72 4.92
N GLY A 107 11.38 -17.12 4.75
CA GLY A 107 12.52 -17.75 4.09
C GLY A 107 12.42 -17.80 2.56
N ASN A 108 11.51 -17.01 1.95
CA ASN A 108 11.32 -16.94 0.49
C ASN A 108 12.35 -16.04 -0.22
N MET A 109 13.24 -15.39 0.54
CA MET A 109 14.32 -14.54 0.04
C MET A 109 15.66 -14.96 0.65
N SER A 110 16.69 -15.08 -0.18
CA SER A 110 17.98 -15.68 0.23
C SER A 110 18.88 -14.74 1.06
N HIS A 111 18.74 -13.43 0.91
CA HIS A 111 19.63 -12.44 1.55
C HIS A 111 18.99 -11.72 2.75
N CYS A 112 18.00 -12.33 3.38
CA CYS A 112 17.38 -11.84 4.60
C CYS A 112 16.75 -12.99 5.38
N GLY A 113 16.26 -12.72 6.59
CA GLY A 113 15.63 -13.70 7.44
C GLY A 113 14.88 -13.04 8.59
N CYS A 114 14.70 -13.78 9.67
CA CYS A 114 14.15 -13.27 10.92
C CYS A 114 15.09 -12.25 11.58
N ASP A 115 14.50 -11.34 12.35
CA ASP A 115 15.21 -10.39 13.21
C ASP A 115 16.05 -11.14 14.26
N ARG A 116 17.36 -10.98 14.17
CA ARG A 116 18.35 -11.61 15.06
C ARG A 116 18.52 -10.89 16.39
N GLU A 117 18.10 -9.62 16.48
CA GLU A 117 18.15 -8.85 17.73
C GLU A 117 17.10 -9.36 18.74
N LYS A 118 16.05 -10.02 18.26
CA LYS A 118 14.92 -10.51 19.05
C LYS A 118 14.96 -12.04 19.22
N GLN A 119 16.03 -12.52 19.83
CA GLN A 119 16.25 -13.94 20.11
C GLN A 119 16.64 -14.13 21.59
N GLY A 120 16.19 -15.23 22.21
CA GLY A 120 16.58 -15.59 23.58
C GLY A 120 15.64 -15.08 24.68
N TYR A 121 16.11 -15.08 25.93
CA TYR A 121 15.30 -14.66 27.07
C TYR A 121 15.12 -13.15 27.06
N TYR A 122 13.86 -12.70 27.01
CA TYR A 122 13.51 -11.32 27.31
C TYR A 122 13.25 -11.20 28.81
N ASN A 123 13.61 -10.05 29.36
CA ASN A 123 13.49 -9.59 30.75
C ASN A 123 12.80 -10.54 31.76
N GLN A 124 13.50 -10.91 32.85
CA GLN A 124 13.01 -11.86 33.87
C GLN A 124 11.67 -11.46 34.54
N GLU A 125 11.35 -10.16 34.54
CA GLU A 125 10.13 -9.61 35.14
C GLU A 125 8.85 -9.85 34.30
N GLU A 126 8.97 -10.02 32.97
CA GLU A 126 7.80 -10.12 32.08
C GLU A 126 7.32 -11.57 31.84
N GLY A 127 8.08 -12.57 32.30
CA GLY A 127 7.64 -13.99 32.29
C GLY A 127 7.50 -14.62 30.89
N TRP A 128 8.14 -14.08 29.85
CA TRP A 128 8.13 -14.65 28.51
C TRP A 128 9.48 -14.53 27.79
N LYS A 129 9.71 -15.40 26.79
CA LYS A 129 10.95 -15.44 26.01
C LYS A 129 10.73 -15.12 24.54
N TRP A 130 11.71 -14.48 23.90
CA TRP A 130 11.72 -14.39 22.45
C TRP A 130 11.89 -15.79 21.84
N GLY A 131 11.14 -16.07 20.80
CA GLY A 131 11.32 -17.27 19.99
C GLY A 131 10.44 -17.22 18.75
N GLY A 132 10.54 -18.24 17.90
CA GLY A 132 9.96 -18.18 16.56
C GLY A 132 10.74 -17.23 15.65
N CYS A 133 10.06 -16.71 14.62
CA CYS A 133 10.65 -15.81 13.64
C CYS A 133 10.07 -14.41 13.79
N SER A 134 10.79 -13.54 14.52
CA SER A 134 10.45 -12.12 14.57
C SER A 134 10.69 -11.47 13.21
N ALA A 135 9.70 -10.77 12.69
CA ALA A 135 9.78 -10.12 11.39
C ALA A 135 10.72 -8.90 11.42
N ASP A 136 11.73 -8.88 10.54
CA ASP A 136 12.67 -7.77 10.40
C ASP A 136 12.07 -6.63 9.53
N ILE A 137 11.36 -5.73 10.20
CA ILE A 137 10.77 -4.56 9.54
C ILE A 137 11.82 -3.54 9.09
N LYS A 138 12.96 -3.45 9.78
CA LYS A 138 14.03 -2.50 9.44
C LYS A 138 14.58 -2.83 8.06
N TYR A 139 14.83 -4.11 7.78
CA TYR A 139 15.27 -4.58 6.47
C TYR A 139 14.25 -4.23 5.37
N GLY A 140 12.96 -4.53 5.58
CA GLY A 140 11.92 -4.24 4.59
C GLY A 140 11.75 -2.75 4.30
N ILE A 141 11.83 -1.90 5.32
CA ILE A 141 11.81 -0.43 5.18
C ILE A 141 13.02 0.05 4.40
N GLU A 142 14.23 -0.42 4.72
CA GLU A 142 15.44 -0.03 4.02
C GLU A 142 15.41 -0.48 2.56
N PHE A 143 14.91 -1.69 2.29
CA PHE A 143 14.75 -2.21 0.95
C PHE A 143 13.73 -1.38 0.15
N SER A 144 12.55 -1.13 0.72
CA SER A 144 11.53 -0.25 0.14
C SER A 144 12.09 1.13 -0.16
N ARG A 145 12.90 1.71 0.74
CA ARG A 145 13.61 2.97 0.53
C ARG A 145 14.56 2.91 -0.66
N LYS A 146 15.41 1.88 -0.74
CA LYS A 146 16.34 1.71 -1.86
C LYS A 146 15.61 1.58 -3.20
N PHE A 147 14.50 0.84 -3.26
CA PHE A 147 13.84 0.53 -4.53
C PHE A 147 12.75 1.54 -4.94
N VAL A 148 11.81 1.86 -4.04
CA VAL A 148 10.66 2.74 -4.38
C VAL A 148 11.15 4.17 -4.62
N ASP A 149 12.10 4.66 -3.83
CA ASP A 149 12.61 6.03 -3.96
C ASP A 149 13.60 6.18 -5.12
N ALA A 150 14.12 5.07 -5.68
CA ALA A 150 15.06 5.11 -6.80
C ALA A 150 14.48 5.70 -8.09
N ARG A 151 13.15 5.77 -8.21
CA ARG A 151 12.45 6.45 -9.31
C ARG A 151 12.47 7.97 -9.17
N GLU A 152 12.62 8.50 -7.96
CA GLU A 152 12.50 9.93 -7.63
C GLU A 152 13.80 10.70 -7.93
N ILE A 153 14.14 10.79 -9.22
CA ILE A 153 15.41 11.35 -9.72
C ILE A 153 15.33 12.88 -9.91
N LYS A 154 14.18 13.40 -10.37
CA LYS A 154 14.01 14.81 -10.72
C LYS A 154 14.09 15.69 -9.48
N LYS A 155 14.97 16.71 -9.47
CA LYS A 155 15.11 17.67 -8.36
C LYS A 155 13.99 18.73 -8.36
N ASN A 156 12.75 18.31 -8.18
CA ASN A 156 11.57 19.18 -8.20
C ASN A 156 10.77 19.09 -6.88
N ALA A 157 9.75 19.96 -6.76
CA ALA A 157 8.85 19.97 -5.61
C ALA A 157 8.16 18.62 -5.38
N ARG A 158 7.74 18.01 -6.49
CA ARG A 158 7.07 16.71 -6.53
C ARG A 158 7.90 15.61 -5.87
N ARG A 159 9.21 15.55 -6.14
CA ARG A 159 10.12 14.60 -5.50
C ARG A 159 10.10 14.70 -3.97
N LEU A 160 10.13 15.91 -3.41
CA LEU A 160 10.09 16.08 -1.94
C LEU A 160 8.78 15.54 -1.35
N MET A 161 7.65 15.80 -2.03
CA MET A 161 6.35 15.28 -1.65
C MET A 161 6.31 13.74 -1.72
N ASN A 162 6.76 13.17 -2.84
CA ASN A 162 6.78 11.72 -3.06
C ASN A 162 7.63 11.00 -2.01
N LEU A 163 8.86 11.49 -1.76
CA LEU A 163 9.76 10.91 -0.76
C LEU A 163 9.20 11.01 0.67
N HIS A 164 8.57 12.13 1.02
CA HIS A 164 7.93 12.30 2.32
C HIS A 164 6.79 11.29 2.51
N ASN A 165 5.89 11.18 1.53
CA ASN A 165 4.75 10.27 1.60
C ASN A 165 5.19 8.79 1.59
N ASN A 166 6.23 8.43 0.82
CA ASN A 166 6.82 7.09 0.87
C ASN A 166 7.30 6.75 2.29
N GLU A 167 8.00 7.69 2.93
CA GLU A 167 8.49 7.50 4.30
C GLU A 167 7.35 7.44 5.31
N ALA A 168 6.32 8.29 5.17
CA ALA A 168 5.13 8.24 6.01
C ALA A 168 4.44 6.86 5.97
N GLY A 169 4.33 6.26 4.78
CA GLY A 169 3.83 4.89 4.62
C GLY A 169 4.67 3.85 5.36
N ARG A 170 6.00 3.92 5.22
CA ARG A 170 6.93 3.02 5.92
C ARG A 170 6.87 3.19 7.44
N LYS A 171 6.78 4.43 7.93
CA LYS A 171 6.67 4.73 9.35
C LYS A 171 5.37 4.23 9.96
N VAL A 172 4.24 4.41 9.28
CA VAL A 172 2.96 3.85 9.73
C VAL A 172 3.01 2.33 9.82
N LEU A 173 3.72 1.64 8.91
CA LEU A 173 3.93 0.21 9.00
C LEU A 173 4.82 -0.17 10.21
N GLU A 174 5.93 0.53 10.41
CA GLU A 174 6.85 0.35 11.55
C GLU A 174 6.12 0.45 12.90
N GLU A 175 5.31 1.50 13.07
CA GLU A 175 4.54 1.78 14.30
C GLU A 175 3.38 0.81 14.55
N ARG A 176 3.07 -0.07 13.60
CA ARG A 176 1.95 -1.02 13.69
C ARG A 176 2.40 -2.48 13.74
N MET A 177 3.70 -2.73 13.90
CA MET A 177 4.22 -4.06 14.24
C MET A 177 3.56 -4.56 15.53
N LYS A 178 3.24 -5.86 15.57
CA LYS A 178 2.54 -6.48 16.70
C LYS A 178 3.43 -7.50 17.38
N LEU A 179 3.28 -7.62 18.69
CA LEU A 179 3.84 -8.75 19.45
C LEU A 179 2.78 -9.86 19.50
N GLU A 180 3.09 -11.01 18.92
CA GLU A 180 2.27 -12.22 19.03
C GLU A 180 2.95 -13.23 19.95
N CYS A 181 2.15 -13.89 20.78
CA CYS A 181 2.64 -14.85 21.77
C CYS A 181 1.91 -16.19 21.64
N LYS A 182 2.65 -17.29 21.80
CA LYS A 182 2.10 -18.63 21.96
C LYS A 182 2.36 -19.15 23.36
N CYS A 183 1.31 -19.66 23.98
CA CYS A 183 1.35 -20.26 25.31
C CYS A 183 1.64 -21.76 25.23
N HIS A 184 2.48 -22.24 26.16
CA HIS A 184 3.02 -23.61 26.15
C HIS A 184 2.76 -24.36 27.47
N GLY A 185 1.96 -23.82 28.38
CA GLY A 185 1.65 -24.47 29.65
C GLY A 185 0.65 -25.63 29.52
N VAL A 186 0.56 -26.44 30.58
CA VAL A 186 -0.37 -27.59 30.67
C VAL A 186 -1.79 -27.13 30.36
N SER A 187 -2.51 -27.89 29.53
CA SER A 187 -3.87 -27.61 29.06
C SER A 187 -4.04 -26.24 28.37
N GLY A 188 -2.97 -25.69 27.77
CA GLY A 188 -3.01 -24.39 27.08
C GLY A 188 -2.82 -23.18 27.99
N SER A 189 -2.40 -23.37 29.25
CA SER A 189 -2.09 -22.27 30.16
C SER A 189 -0.90 -21.43 29.67
N CYS A 190 -0.88 -20.15 30.03
CA CYS A 190 0.16 -19.19 29.62
C CYS A 190 1.28 -19.01 30.67
N THR A 191 1.52 -20.00 31.52
CA THR A 191 2.59 -19.98 32.54
C THR A 191 3.98 -19.86 31.91
N THR A 192 4.16 -20.39 30.70
CA THR A 192 5.29 -20.09 29.83
C THR A 192 4.75 -19.71 28.47
N LYS A 193 5.16 -18.56 27.94
CA LYS A 193 4.83 -18.14 26.60
C LYS A 193 6.08 -17.70 25.83
N THR A 194 6.04 -17.90 24.53
CA THR A 194 7.07 -17.47 23.59
C THR A 194 6.46 -16.46 22.65
N CYS A 195 7.10 -15.31 22.45
CA CYS A 195 6.57 -14.27 21.58
C CYS A 195 7.56 -13.88 20.47
N TRP A 196 7.01 -13.36 19.39
CA TRP A 196 7.73 -12.82 18.23
C TRP A 196 7.02 -11.57 17.72
N THR A 197 7.77 -10.69 17.05
CA THR A 197 7.16 -9.56 16.34
C THR A 197 6.63 -10.01 14.99
N THR A 198 5.40 -9.65 14.66
CA THR A 198 4.76 -9.95 13.38
C THR A 198 4.30 -8.68 12.67
N LEU A 199 4.14 -8.79 11.36
CA LEU A 199 3.54 -7.73 10.55
C LEU A 199 2.03 -7.62 10.84
N PRO A 200 1.46 -6.40 10.86
CA PRO A 200 0.02 -6.23 10.93
C PRO A 200 -0.67 -6.75 9.65
N LYS A 201 -1.97 -7.00 9.73
CA LYS A 201 -2.80 -7.19 8.53
C LYS A 201 -2.72 -5.92 7.69
N PHE A 202 -2.41 -6.04 6.40
CA PHE A 202 -2.20 -4.87 5.54
C PHE A 202 -3.44 -3.95 5.43
N ARG A 203 -4.64 -4.53 5.57
CA ARG A 203 -5.90 -3.79 5.67
C ARG A 203 -5.90 -2.75 6.81
N GLU A 204 -5.26 -3.04 7.94
CA GLU A 204 -5.16 -2.11 9.07
C GLU A 204 -4.29 -0.90 8.69
N ILE A 205 -3.20 -1.12 7.96
CA ILE A 205 -2.35 -0.06 7.40
C ILE A 205 -3.16 0.80 6.43
N GLY A 206 -3.95 0.18 5.55
CA GLY A 206 -4.86 0.87 4.65
C GLY A 206 -5.82 1.82 5.38
N TYR A 207 -6.43 1.38 6.49
CA TYR A 207 -7.32 2.23 7.29
C TYR A 207 -6.58 3.39 7.95
N VAL A 208 -5.41 3.17 8.53
CA VAL A 208 -4.61 4.24 9.17
C VAL A 208 -4.19 5.28 8.13
N LEU A 209 -3.68 4.83 6.98
CA LEU A 209 -3.31 5.75 5.89
C LEU A 209 -4.54 6.46 5.31
N LYS A 210 -5.72 5.85 5.34
CA LYS A 210 -6.96 6.49 4.86
C LYS A 210 -7.40 7.61 5.81
N ASP A 211 -7.24 7.44 7.12
CA ASP A 211 -7.44 8.52 8.10
C ASP A 211 -6.43 9.66 7.87
N LYS A 212 -5.15 9.33 7.68
CA LYS A 212 -4.11 10.30 7.34
C LYS A 212 -4.40 11.04 6.03
N TYR A 213 -4.97 10.38 5.02
CA TYR A 213 -5.42 11.01 3.78
C TYR A 213 -6.52 12.04 4.01
N ASN A 214 -7.50 11.73 4.88
CA ASN A 214 -8.59 12.66 5.20
C ASN A 214 -8.07 13.94 5.87
N LYS A 215 -6.95 13.84 6.61
CA LYS A 215 -6.28 14.93 7.34
C LYS A 215 -5.00 15.42 6.64
N ALA A 216 -4.80 15.08 5.36
CA ALA A 216 -3.57 15.38 4.64
C ALA A 216 -3.28 16.89 4.61
N VAL A 217 -2.01 17.25 4.70
CA VAL A 217 -1.54 18.62 4.90
C VAL A 217 -1.15 19.26 3.56
N HIS A 218 -1.70 20.46 3.28
CA HIS A 218 -1.28 21.24 2.12
C HIS A 218 0.06 21.90 2.42
N VAL A 219 1.10 21.49 1.69
CA VAL A 219 2.45 22.02 1.85
C VAL A 219 2.87 22.85 0.64
N GLU A 220 3.86 23.70 0.86
CA GLU A 220 4.57 24.43 -0.17
C GLU A 220 6.07 24.22 -0.04
N VAL A 221 6.78 24.42 -1.14
CA VAL A 221 8.22 24.21 -1.21
C VAL A 221 8.95 25.48 -0.89
N VAL A 222 9.89 25.38 0.05
CA VAL A 222 10.88 26.44 0.28
C VAL A 222 12.07 26.20 -0.65
N ARG A 223 12.40 27.22 -1.44
CA ARG A 223 13.52 27.19 -2.39
C ARG A 223 14.70 27.94 -1.81
N ALA A 224 15.90 27.37 -1.93
CA ALA A 224 17.12 28.07 -1.57
C ALA A 224 17.37 29.28 -2.49
N SER A 225 17.77 30.41 -1.90
CA SER A 225 17.95 31.70 -2.59
C SER A 225 18.96 31.64 -3.75
N ARG A 226 20.07 30.90 -3.59
CA ARG A 226 21.15 30.86 -4.59
C ARG A 226 20.94 29.91 -5.78
N LEU A 227 20.22 28.79 -5.58
CA LEU A 227 20.10 27.74 -6.60
C LEU A 227 18.66 27.56 -7.12
N ARG A 228 17.67 28.26 -6.53
CA ARG A 228 16.22 28.06 -6.73
C ARG A 228 15.76 26.59 -6.62
N GLN A 229 16.60 25.72 -6.05
CA GLN A 229 16.29 24.31 -5.88
C GLN A 229 15.34 24.13 -4.69
N PRO A 230 14.31 23.28 -4.82
CA PRO A 230 13.49 22.80 -3.71
C PRO A 230 14.36 22.19 -2.59
N THR A 231 14.30 22.76 -1.39
CA THR A 231 15.11 22.28 -0.26
C THR A 231 14.26 21.49 0.73
N PHE A 232 13.14 22.05 1.19
CA PHE A 232 12.26 21.42 2.17
C PHE A 232 10.79 21.84 1.99
N LEU A 233 9.89 21.09 2.63
CA LEU A 233 8.45 21.31 2.64
C LEU A 233 8.05 22.09 3.90
N LYS A 234 7.17 23.07 3.76
CA LYS A 234 6.51 23.77 4.88
C LYS A 234 5.00 23.74 4.75
N VAL A 235 4.29 23.79 5.86
CA VAL A 235 2.82 23.86 5.88
C VAL A 235 2.36 25.23 5.35
N LYS A 236 1.42 25.25 4.39
CA LYS A 236 1.04 26.47 3.66
C LYS A 236 0.21 27.47 4.47
N LYS A 237 -0.53 27.01 5.49
CA LYS A 237 -1.55 27.81 6.19
C LYS A 237 -1.21 28.18 7.65
N THR A 238 0.00 27.89 8.11
CA THR A 238 0.41 28.20 9.49
C THR A 238 1.16 29.55 9.52
N PRO A 239 0.86 30.46 10.47
CA PRO A 239 1.74 31.61 10.73
C PRO A 239 3.09 31.10 11.25
N GLY A 240 4.15 31.31 10.47
CA GLY A 240 5.51 30.86 10.78
C GLY A 240 5.93 29.58 10.06
N TYR A 241 7.15 29.12 10.34
CA TYR A 241 7.69 27.89 9.75
C TYR A 241 7.26 26.67 10.57
N GLN A 242 6.43 25.81 9.97
CA GLN A 242 6.08 24.51 10.51
C GLN A 242 6.39 23.41 9.49
N LYS A 243 7.15 22.40 9.92
CA LYS A 243 7.44 21.20 9.13
C LYS A 243 6.29 20.19 9.34
N PRO A 244 5.82 19.49 8.29
CA PRO A 244 4.87 18.38 8.47
C PRO A 244 5.49 17.26 9.31
N LEU A 245 4.66 16.52 10.05
CA LEU A 245 5.11 15.35 10.81
C LEU A 245 5.56 14.25 9.84
N GLU A 246 6.45 13.36 10.28
CA GLU A 246 6.94 12.27 9.43
C GLU A 246 5.86 11.25 9.04
N THR A 247 4.78 11.15 9.82
CA THR A 247 3.63 10.29 9.54
C THR A 247 2.46 11.02 8.87
N ASP A 248 2.61 12.30 8.54
CA ASP A 248 1.58 13.04 7.82
C ASP A 248 1.64 12.73 6.32
N LEU A 249 0.47 12.69 5.67
CA LEU A 249 0.43 12.71 4.22
C LEU A 249 0.39 14.17 3.75
N VAL A 250 1.24 14.51 2.80
CA VAL A 250 1.40 15.87 2.29
C VAL A 250 1.11 15.96 0.81
N TYR A 251 0.51 17.06 0.39
CA TYR A 251 0.20 17.34 -1.00
C TYR A 251 0.56 18.78 -1.36
N ILE A 252 0.88 19.03 -2.63
CA ILE A 252 1.31 20.35 -3.13
C ILE A 252 0.23 21.02 -4.00
N GLU A 253 -0.66 20.24 -4.60
CA GLU A 253 -1.72 20.68 -5.51
C GLU A 253 -3.10 20.20 -5.04
N ARG A 254 -4.14 21.01 -5.26
CA ARG A 254 -5.50 20.60 -4.89
C ARG A 254 -5.95 19.44 -5.77
N SER A 255 -6.74 18.52 -5.20
CA SER A 255 -7.35 17.44 -5.96
C SER A 255 -8.22 18.01 -7.10
N PRO A 256 -8.10 17.48 -8.32
CA PRO A 256 -8.95 17.88 -9.45
C PRO A 256 -10.39 17.40 -9.25
N ASN A 257 -11.28 17.83 -10.15
CA ASN A 257 -12.62 17.26 -10.22
C ASN A 257 -12.56 15.90 -10.94
N TYR A 258 -12.96 14.83 -10.23
CA TYR A 258 -12.97 13.46 -10.76
C TYR A 258 -14.31 13.05 -11.42
N CYS A 259 -15.24 13.99 -11.62
CA CYS A 259 -16.55 13.70 -12.20
C CYS A 259 -16.48 13.30 -13.67
N GLU A 260 -15.70 14.03 -14.46
CA GLU A 260 -15.52 13.85 -15.89
C GLU A 260 -14.16 13.25 -16.20
N GLU A 261 -14.04 12.62 -17.37
CA GLU A 261 -12.75 12.15 -17.88
C GLU A 261 -11.87 13.35 -18.24
N ASP A 262 -10.62 13.34 -17.78
CA ASP A 262 -9.63 14.35 -18.10
C ASP A 262 -8.23 13.74 -18.12
N ALA A 263 -7.68 13.59 -19.32
CA ALA A 263 -6.35 13.05 -19.54
C ALA A 263 -5.23 13.92 -18.94
N LYS A 264 -5.45 15.22 -18.71
CA LYS A 264 -4.42 16.10 -18.11
C LYS A 264 -4.25 15.79 -16.63
N THR A 265 -5.35 15.61 -15.92
CA THR A 265 -5.35 15.29 -14.48
C THR A 265 -5.24 13.78 -14.21
N GLY A 266 -5.57 12.95 -15.21
CA GLY A 266 -5.64 11.50 -15.08
C GLY A 266 -6.97 11.03 -14.47
N SER A 267 -8.02 11.85 -14.56
CA SER A 267 -9.37 11.45 -14.16
C SER A 267 -9.98 10.55 -15.24
N VAL A 268 -10.55 9.42 -14.83
CA VAL A 268 -11.29 8.49 -15.70
C VAL A 268 -12.79 8.81 -15.76
N GLY A 269 -13.24 9.78 -14.95
CA GLY A 269 -14.65 10.11 -14.80
C GLY A 269 -15.45 9.12 -13.95
N THR A 270 -16.74 9.40 -13.82
CA THR A 270 -17.69 8.64 -13.00
C THR A 270 -18.82 8.00 -13.81
N GLN A 271 -18.84 8.21 -15.12
CA GLN A 271 -19.84 7.61 -16.01
C GLN A 271 -19.79 6.07 -15.93
N GLY A 272 -20.96 5.43 -15.91
CA GLY A 272 -21.11 3.98 -15.81
C GLY A 272 -20.77 3.39 -14.44
N ARG A 273 -20.37 4.20 -13.46
CA ARG A 273 -20.04 3.69 -12.12
C ARG A 273 -21.28 3.35 -11.32
N LEU A 274 -21.16 2.27 -10.53
CA LEU A 274 -22.16 1.89 -9.55
C LEU A 274 -22.32 2.97 -8.47
N CYS A 275 -23.56 3.24 -8.11
CA CYS A 275 -23.90 4.12 -7.00
C CYS A 275 -25.03 3.54 -6.15
N ASN A 276 -25.15 4.06 -4.94
CA ASN A 276 -26.16 3.66 -3.97
C ASN A 276 -27.22 4.75 -3.83
N ARG A 277 -28.46 4.46 -4.21
CA ARG A 277 -29.55 5.46 -4.18
C ARG A 277 -29.91 5.90 -2.76
N THR A 278 -29.73 5.05 -1.75
CA THR A 278 -30.14 5.35 -0.37
C THR A 278 -29.02 5.92 0.49
N SER A 279 -27.77 5.91 0.02
CA SER A 279 -26.63 6.40 0.79
C SER A 279 -26.48 7.92 0.67
N PRO A 280 -26.34 8.66 1.79
CA PRO A 280 -25.98 10.07 1.77
C PRO A 280 -24.46 10.30 1.65
N HIS A 281 -23.66 9.23 1.60
CA HIS A 281 -22.19 9.31 1.60
C HIS A 281 -21.63 9.30 0.17
N THR A 282 -20.32 9.13 0.03
CA THR A 282 -19.63 9.26 -1.26
C THR A 282 -20.05 8.21 -2.30
N ASP A 283 -20.57 7.06 -1.86
CA ASP A 283 -21.20 6.05 -2.73
C ASP A 283 -22.60 6.43 -3.19
N GLY A 284 -23.21 7.44 -2.59
CA GLY A 284 -24.52 7.99 -2.92
C GLY A 284 -24.61 8.42 -4.38
N CYS A 285 -25.71 8.12 -5.07
CA CYS A 285 -25.85 8.49 -6.49
C CYS A 285 -25.74 10.00 -6.74
N ASP A 286 -26.20 10.85 -5.82
CA ASP A 286 -26.09 12.31 -5.96
C ASP A 286 -24.63 12.77 -5.97
N LEU A 287 -23.80 12.17 -5.12
CA LEU A 287 -22.37 12.50 -5.02
C LEU A 287 -21.55 11.77 -6.07
N MET A 288 -21.73 10.46 -6.26
CA MET A 288 -20.98 9.65 -7.23
C MET A 288 -21.21 10.13 -8.66
N CYS A 289 -22.45 10.47 -9.03
CA CYS A 289 -22.83 10.83 -10.40
C CYS A 289 -22.79 12.34 -10.68
N CYS A 290 -22.34 13.14 -9.70
CA CYS A 290 -22.11 14.57 -9.86
C CYS A 290 -23.31 15.37 -10.39
N GLY A 291 -24.53 14.96 -10.04
CA GLY A 291 -25.77 15.60 -10.48
C GLY A 291 -26.25 15.22 -11.90
N ARG A 292 -25.54 14.36 -12.64
CA ARG A 292 -25.98 13.89 -13.98
C ARG A 292 -27.17 12.92 -13.93
N GLY A 293 -27.52 12.44 -12.74
CA GLY A 293 -28.48 11.36 -12.53
C GLY A 293 -27.89 9.97 -12.79
N TYR A 294 -28.73 8.95 -12.73
CA TYR A 294 -28.33 7.55 -12.83
C TYR A 294 -29.37 6.74 -13.63
N ASN A 295 -28.91 5.66 -14.25
CA ASN A 295 -29.73 4.61 -14.86
C ASN A 295 -30.06 3.55 -13.82
N THR A 296 -31.21 2.90 -13.95
CA THR A 296 -31.64 1.81 -13.08
C THR A 296 -31.71 0.53 -13.90
N HIS A 297 -30.99 -0.50 -13.47
CA HIS A 297 -30.98 -1.83 -14.08
C HIS A 297 -31.54 -2.84 -13.08
N GLN A 298 -32.54 -3.62 -13.50
CA GLN A 298 -33.09 -4.71 -12.70
C GLN A 298 -32.45 -6.03 -13.12
N TYR A 299 -31.98 -6.80 -12.15
CA TYR A 299 -31.43 -8.14 -12.37
C TYR A 299 -31.85 -9.07 -11.24
N THR A 300 -31.91 -10.37 -11.54
CA THR A 300 -32.22 -11.40 -10.57
C THR A 300 -30.92 -11.96 -10.01
N LYS A 301 -30.61 -11.66 -8.75
CA LYS A 301 -29.47 -12.23 -8.05
C LYS A 301 -29.85 -13.62 -7.55
N VAL A 302 -29.06 -14.63 -7.93
CA VAL A 302 -29.27 -16.03 -7.52
C VAL A 302 -28.14 -16.45 -6.58
N TRP A 303 -28.46 -17.07 -5.46
CA TRP A 303 -27.45 -17.60 -4.53
C TRP A 303 -27.94 -18.86 -3.81
N GLN A 304 -26.99 -19.60 -3.23
CA GLN A 304 -27.30 -20.77 -2.40
C GLN A 304 -27.75 -20.30 -1.00
N CYS A 305 -28.94 -20.73 -0.60
CA CYS A 305 -29.59 -20.36 0.66
C CYS A 305 -30.06 -21.60 1.42
N ASN A 306 -30.46 -21.43 2.68
CA ASN A 306 -31.04 -22.51 3.49
C ASN A 306 -30.18 -23.79 3.50
N CYS A 307 -28.87 -23.61 3.55
CA CYS A 307 -27.89 -24.69 3.51
C CYS A 307 -27.95 -25.54 4.79
N LYS A 308 -28.16 -26.85 4.63
CA LYS A 308 -28.11 -27.83 5.72
C LYS A 308 -26.92 -28.75 5.54
N PHE A 309 -26.10 -28.86 6.58
CA PHE A 309 -25.05 -29.87 6.65
C PHE A 309 -25.68 -31.23 6.90
N GLN A 310 -25.41 -32.19 6.01
CA GLN A 310 -25.81 -33.57 6.20
C GLN A 310 -24.63 -34.30 6.85
N TRP A 311 -24.92 -35.06 7.91
CA TRP A 311 -23.92 -35.83 8.65
C TRP A 311 -23.49 -37.07 7.83
N CYS A 312 -22.81 -36.78 6.73
CA CYS A 312 -22.11 -37.66 5.78
C CYS A 312 -21.29 -36.80 4.79
N CYS A 313 -20.82 -35.63 5.27
CA CYS A 313 -19.80 -34.76 4.67
C CYS A 313 -20.19 -33.87 3.48
N PHE A 314 -21.48 -33.63 3.23
CA PHE A 314 -21.89 -32.65 2.22
C PHE A 314 -22.93 -31.65 2.73
N VAL A 315 -22.90 -30.46 2.13
CA VAL A 315 -23.87 -29.39 2.41
C VAL A 315 -24.89 -29.39 1.28
N LYS A 316 -26.17 -29.53 1.63
CA LYS A 316 -27.28 -29.40 0.68
C LYS A 316 -27.91 -28.02 0.86
N CYS A 317 -27.91 -27.22 -0.20
CA CYS A 317 -28.50 -25.88 -0.22
C CYS A 317 -29.68 -25.82 -1.21
N ASN A 318 -30.58 -24.87 -0.98
CA ASN A 318 -31.59 -24.49 -1.96
C ASN A 318 -31.04 -23.34 -2.83
N THR A 319 -31.56 -23.22 -4.05
CA THR A 319 -31.27 -22.05 -4.88
C THR A 319 -32.34 -20.99 -4.62
N CYS A 320 -31.93 -19.86 -4.03
CA CYS A 320 -32.78 -18.69 -3.84
C CYS A 320 -32.49 -17.64 -4.91
N SER A 321 -33.49 -16.80 -5.18
CA SER A 321 -33.35 -15.66 -6.09
C SER A 321 -34.08 -14.44 -5.56
N GLU A 322 -33.49 -13.26 -5.75
CA GLU A 322 -34.10 -11.97 -5.40
C GLU A 322 -33.92 -10.99 -6.57
N ARG A 323 -34.97 -10.21 -6.86
CA ARG A 323 -34.87 -9.12 -7.82
C ARG A 323 -34.22 -7.92 -7.14
N THR A 324 -33.08 -7.52 -7.66
CA THR A 324 -32.29 -6.40 -7.13
C THR A 324 -32.12 -5.32 -8.18
N GLU A 325 -32.14 -4.07 -7.74
CA GLU A 325 -31.88 -2.90 -8.56
C GLU A 325 -30.41 -2.48 -8.43
N VAL A 326 -29.75 -2.22 -9.55
CA VAL A 326 -28.43 -1.61 -9.61
C VAL A 326 -28.54 -0.25 -10.30
N PHE A 327 -27.92 0.74 -9.68
CA PHE A 327 -27.90 2.11 -10.19
C PHE A 327 -26.50 2.43 -10.74
N THR A 328 -26.45 2.98 -11.95
CA THR A 328 -25.20 3.37 -12.62
C THR A 328 -25.25 4.83 -13.05
N CYS A 329 -24.17 5.57 -12.85
CA CYS A 329 -24.12 6.98 -13.22
C CYS A 329 -24.23 7.17 -14.74
N LYS A 330 -25.01 8.18 -15.15
CA LYS A 330 -25.14 8.58 -16.56
C LYS A 330 -23.88 9.20 -17.12
#